data_AF-A0A960Z1Y8-F1
#
_entry.id   AF-A0A960Z1Y8-F1
#
_cell.length_a   1.000
_cell.length_b   1.000
_cell.length_c   1.000
_cell.angle_alpha   90.00
_cell.angle_beta   90.00
_cell.angle_gamma   90.00
#
_symmetry.space_group_name_H-M   'P 1'
#
loop_
_entity.id
_entity.type
_entity.pdbx_description
1 polymer ?
#
loop_
_entity_poly.entity_id
_entity_poly.type
_entity_poly.pdbx_seq_one_letter_code
_entity_poly.pdbx_strand_id
1 'polypeptide(L)'
;MKKMFTIFLVIFGILVFPKIYSYTTKGGENISKEKVSFSQVPQALEKPVQILLSCPPAKELLSHLQLQGNIELVYFPFGENGSNAMWRGDSRKIIINSSKSNSIPIFLRSILFEMHNASSHDQFIQLDSMARHNQIDKENYVQRVEQIEHQNALKTMTLINWAIQNHYFPRTTRWNIVRNFEDHYRVQQLTGHAQFIAKVYDQLNHCGQRAPYKGTIQVHLFSRTQKQQMLTFLSLKDQLENGSAHEKSLAKETLLSLGRTSDASLFRHVFRDTKFYNDFILNV
;
A
#
# COMPACT_ATOMS: atom_id res chain seq x y z
N MET A 1 11.69 30.16 28.72
CA MET A 1 11.35 28.72 28.71
C MET A 1 10.80 28.36 27.33
N LYS A 2 11.59 27.70 26.48
CA LYS A 2 11.15 27.26 25.13
C LYS A 2 10.38 25.95 25.28
N LYS A 3 9.08 25.95 25.01
CA LYS A 3 8.30 24.71 24.91
C LYS A 3 8.66 24.04 23.59
N MET A 4 9.44 22.95 23.64
CA MET A 4 9.62 22.05 22.51
C MET A 4 8.28 21.36 22.24
N PHE A 5 7.65 21.71 21.12
CA PHE A 5 6.56 20.93 20.56
C PHE A 5 7.16 19.69 19.88
N THR A 6 7.08 18.54 20.55
CA THR A 6 7.39 17.25 19.94
C THR A 6 6.23 16.85 19.03
N ILE A 7 6.33 17.17 17.74
CA ILE A 7 5.40 16.69 16.72
C ILE A 7 5.69 15.19 16.50
N PHE A 8 4.79 14.33 16.99
CA PHE A 8 4.79 12.90 16.67
C PHE A 8 4.28 12.69 15.25
N LEU A 9 5.20 12.71 14.28
CA LEU A 9 4.94 12.30 12.90
C LEU A 9 5.07 10.77 12.84
N VAL A 10 3.96 10.07 13.07
CA VAL A 10 3.89 8.60 12.92
C VAL A 10 3.72 8.27 11.44
N ILE A 11 4.83 8.23 10.70
CA ILE A 11 4.90 7.61 9.38
C ILE A 11 5.22 6.13 9.61
N PHE A 12 4.19 5.27 9.59
CA PHE A 12 4.40 3.82 9.54
C PHE A 12 4.84 3.43 8.12
N GLY A 13 6.14 3.54 7.86
CA GLY A 13 6.81 2.87 6.74
C GLY A 13 7.56 1.66 7.28
N ILE A 14 7.08 0.45 7.02
CA ILE A 14 7.83 -0.77 7.37
C ILE A 14 8.62 -1.20 6.12
N LEU A 15 9.94 -0.98 6.18
CA LEU A 15 10.94 -1.45 5.21
C LEU A 15 11.77 -2.57 5.83
N VAL A 16 11.68 -3.80 5.31
CA VAL A 16 12.77 -4.80 5.29
C VAL A 16 12.57 -5.73 4.08
N PHE A 17 13.61 -5.92 3.25
CA PHE A 17 13.61 -6.77 2.04
C PHE A 17 14.00 -8.23 2.37
N PRO A 18 13.32 -9.25 1.81
CA PRO A 18 13.73 -10.66 1.92
C PRO A 18 14.13 -11.33 0.58
N LYS A 19 14.71 -12.53 0.72
CA LYS A 19 15.22 -13.46 -0.31
C LYS A 19 14.09 -14.08 -1.16
N ILE A 20 14.49 -14.48 -2.37
CA ILE A 20 13.66 -14.90 -3.52
C ILE A 20 13.21 -16.37 -3.40
N TYR A 21 11.92 -16.65 -3.58
CA TYR A 21 11.41 -17.97 -3.98
C TYR A 21 10.64 -17.86 -5.29
N SER A 22 10.94 -18.79 -6.19
CA SER A 22 10.32 -18.94 -7.51
C SER A 22 8.94 -19.59 -7.40
N TYR A 23 7.95 -18.96 -8.03
CA TYR A 23 6.61 -19.52 -8.20
C TYR A 23 6.64 -20.68 -9.20
N THR A 24 6.29 -21.88 -8.76
CA THR A 24 5.96 -23.00 -9.65
C THR A 24 4.52 -23.41 -9.39
N THR A 25 3.75 -23.53 -10.47
CA THR A 25 2.36 -23.95 -10.46
C THR A 25 2.28 -25.47 -10.46
N LYS A 26 1.70 -26.07 -9.42
CA LYS A 26 1.16 -27.43 -9.50
C LYS A 26 -0.11 -27.56 -8.67
N GLY A 27 -1.12 -28.17 -9.31
CA GLY A 27 -2.10 -29.02 -8.65
C GLY A 27 -3.42 -28.34 -8.33
N GLY A 28 -4.40 -28.54 -9.21
CA GLY A 28 -5.80 -28.41 -8.85
C GLY A 28 -6.26 -29.64 -8.07
N GLU A 29 -7.05 -29.41 -7.03
CA GLU A 29 -7.92 -30.42 -6.42
C GLU A 29 -9.26 -29.78 -6.03
N ASN A 30 -10.30 -30.63 -6.08
CA ASN A 30 -11.71 -30.32 -5.93
C ASN A 30 -12.05 -29.48 -4.69
N ILE A 31 -12.64 -28.30 -4.89
CA ILE A 31 -13.09 -27.42 -3.82
C ILE A 31 -14.58 -27.69 -3.55
N SER A 32 -14.85 -28.41 -2.45
CA SER A 32 -16.16 -28.38 -1.81
C SER A 32 -16.48 -26.96 -1.32
N LYS A 33 -17.75 -26.55 -1.46
CA LYS A 33 -18.29 -25.28 -0.96
C LYS A 33 -18.22 -25.22 0.57
N GLU A 34 -17.08 -24.90 1.14
CA GLU A 34 -16.94 -24.55 2.54
C GLU A 34 -16.78 -23.05 2.75
N LYS A 35 -17.47 -22.56 3.78
CA LYS A 35 -17.42 -21.20 4.34
C LYS A 35 -16.00 -20.64 4.41
N VAL A 36 -15.88 -19.32 4.54
CA VAL A 36 -14.67 -18.73 5.15
C VAL A 36 -14.47 -19.41 6.50
N SER A 37 -13.52 -20.34 6.54
CA SER A 37 -13.23 -21.13 7.72
C SER A 37 -12.27 -20.32 8.56
N PHE A 38 -12.83 -19.59 9.53
CA PHE A 38 -12.07 -18.99 10.63
C PHE A 38 -11.64 -20.06 11.65
N SER A 39 -11.42 -21.32 11.23
CA SER A 39 -11.34 -22.50 12.10
C SER A 39 -10.21 -22.44 13.13
N GLN A 40 -9.26 -21.51 12.99
CA GLN A 40 -8.17 -21.30 13.94
C GLN A 40 -7.79 -19.81 14.05
N VAL A 41 -8.77 -18.91 14.18
CA VAL A 41 -8.45 -17.50 14.51
C VAL A 41 -7.83 -17.46 15.91
N PRO A 42 -6.58 -16.98 16.08
CA PRO A 42 -6.01 -16.79 17.40
C PRO A 42 -6.96 -15.93 18.24
N GLN A 43 -7.13 -16.23 19.52
CA GLN A 43 -8.05 -15.49 20.41
C GLN A 43 -7.87 -13.96 20.34
N ALA A 44 -6.61 -13.51 20.17
CA ALA A 44 -6.26 -12.10 20.00
C ALA A 44 -6.93 -11.41 18.78
N LEU A 45 -7.41 -12.19 17.80
CA LEU A 45 -7.93 -11.74 16.51
C LEU A 45 -9.44 -11.95 16.36
N GLU A 46 -10.09 -12.63 17.31
CA GLU A 46 -11.55 -12.78 17.34
C GLU A 46 -12.25 -11.43 17.30
N LYS A 47 -11.84 -10.48 18.16
CA LYS A 47 -12.44 -9.16 18.22
C LYS A 47 -12.26 -8.36 16.91
N PRO A 48 -11.07 -8.21 16.33
CA PRO A 48 -10.91 -7.60 15.01
C PRO A 48 -11.76 -8.26 13.92
N VAL A 49 -11.83 -9.59 13.89
CA VAL A 49 -12.65 -10.34 12.91
C VAL A 49 -14.14 -10.05 13.12
N GLN A 50 -14.64 -10.06 14.35
CA GLN A 50 -16.02 -9.71 14.66
C GLN A 50 -16.35 -8.28 14.24
N ILE A 51 -15.45 -7.32 14.47
CA ILE A 51 -15.61 -5.93 14.02
C ILE A 51 -15.70 -5.87 12.50
N LEU A 52 -14.78 -6.53 11.77
CA LEU A 52 -14.79 -6.59 10.31
C LEU A 52 -16.12 -7.17 9.80
N LEU A 53 -16.55 -8.29 10.37
CA LEU A 53 -17.80 -8.96 10.01
C LEU A 53 -19.04 -8.18 10.47
N SER A 54 -18.95 -7.25 11.41
CA SER A 54 -20.10 -6.41 11.77
C SER A 54 -20.36 -5.30 10.75
N CYS A 55 -19.33 -4.88 10.00
CA CYS A 55 -19.39 -3.78 9.04
C CYS A 55 -20.07 -4.20 7.71
N PRO A 56 -21.22 -3.60 7.32
CA PRO A 56 -21.99 -4.05 6.15
C PRO A 56 -21.22 -4.00 4.81
N PRO A 57 -20.52 -2.91 4.45
CA PRO A 57 -19.74 -2.89 3.20
C PRO A 57 -18.59 -3.92 3.17
N ALA A 58 -18.00 -4.23 4.34
CA ALA A 58 -16.97 -5.26 4.43
C ALA A 58 -17.55 -6.67 4.26
N LYS A 59 -18.73 -6.93 4.83
CA LYS A 59 -19.50 -8.17 4.61
C LYS A 59 -19.87 -8.35 3.14
N GLU A 60 -20.33 -7.29 2.48
CA GLU A 60 -20.67 -7.31 1.06
C GLU A 60 -19.45 -7.66 0.20
N LEU A 61 -18.31 -6.99 0.44
CA LEU A 61 -17.05 -7.31 -0.24
C LEU A 61 -16.65 -8.78 -0.02
N LEU A 62 -16.73 -9.27 1.21
CA LEU A 62 -16.43 -10.68 1.52
C LEU A 62 -17.38 -11.63 0.79
N SER A 63 -18.66 -11.29 0.73
CA SER A 63 -19.68 -12.13 0.08
C SER A 63 -19.44 -12.19 -1.42
N HIS A 64 -19.08 -11.07 -2.05
CA HIS A 64 -18.69 -11.03 -3.45
C HIS A 64 -17.45 -11.90 -3.73
N LEU A 65 -16.43 -11.80 -2.87
CA LEU A 65 -15.22 -12.62 -2.99
C LEU A 65 -15.51 -14.12 -2.84
N GLN A 66 -16.42 -14.50 -1.95
CA GLN A 66 -16.84 -15.89 -1.78
C GLN A 66 -17.54 -16.46 -3.02
N LEU A 67 -18.22 -15.64 -3.82
CA LEU A 67 -18.78 -16.08 -5.11
C LEU A 67 -17.69 -16.49 -6.11
N GLN A 68 -16.48 -15.96 -5.97
CA GLN A 68 -15.31 -16.29 -6.79
C GLN A 68 -14.49 -17.47 -6.22
N GLY A 69 -14.97 -18.09 -5.15
CA GLY A 69 -14.30 -19.18 -4.45
C GLY A 69 -13.86 -18.81 -3.04
N ASN A 70 -13.60 -19.83 -2.24
CA ASN A 70 -13.30 -19.67 -0.82
C ASN A 70 -12.03 -18.83 -0.60
N ILE A 71 -12.03 -18.03 0.47
CA ILE A 71 -10.86 -17.31 0.94
C ILE A 71 -10.53 -17.79 2.34
N GLU A 72 -9.27 -18.14 2.56
CA GLU A 72 -8.76 -18.55 3.86
C GLU A 72 -7.91 -17.41 4.46
N LEU A 73 -8.09 -17.13 5.76
CA LEU A 73 -7.19 -16.26 6.51
C LEU A 73 -6.17 -17.12 7.24
N VAL A 74 -4.88 -16.93 6.93
CA VAL A 74 -3.81 -17.75 7.53
C VAL A 74 -2.87 -16.88 8.35
N TYR A 75 -2.64 -17.27 9.60
CA TYR A 75 -1.81 -16.53 10.54
C TYR A 75 -0.40 -17.11 10.60
N PHE A 76 0.60 -16.27 10.36
CA PHE A 76 2.00 -16.65 10.51
C PHE A 76 2.72 -15.72 11.51
N PRO A 77 3.41 -16.28 12.53
CA PRO A 77 4.17 -15.49 13.51
C PRO A 77 5.37 -14.79 12.88
N PHE A 78 5.90 -15.35 11.79
CA PHE A 78 6.98 -14.78 11.01
C PHE A 78 6.43 -14.53 9.61
N GLY A 79 6.00 -13.30 9.34
CA GLY A 79 5.76 -12.90 7.96
C GLY A 79 7.11 -12.82 7.24
N GLU A 80 7.26 -13.59 6.17
CA GLU A 80 8.44 -13.53 5.29
C GLU A 80 8.63 -12.13 4.69
N ASN A 81 7.56 -11.32 4.66
CA ASN A 81 7.51 -10.04 3.99
C ASN A 81 7.23 -8.89 4.96
N GLY A 82 7.75 -7.71 4.61
CA GLY A 82 7.60 -6.45 5.34
C GLY A 82 6.15 -6.06 5.72
N SER A 83 5.14 -6.66 5.09
CA SER A 83 3.73 -6.30 5.22
C SER A 83 3.03 -6.90 6.45
N ASN A 84 1.90 -6.30 6.79
CA ASN A 84 0.99 -6.73 7.87
C ASN A 84 0.07 -7.88 7.43
N ALA A 85 -0.30 -7.88 6.15
CA ALA A 85 -1.02 -8.95 5.47
C ALA A 85 -0.56 -9.03 4.00
N MET A 86 -0.93 -10.09 3.30
CA MET A 86 -0.65 -10.29 1.87
C MET A 86 -1.65 -11.27 1.25
N TRP A 87 -2.23 -10.91 0.11
CA TRP A 87 -2.99 -11.82 -0.74
C TRP A 87 -2.09 -12.79 -1.50
N ARG A 88 -2.41 -14.08 -1.42
CA ARG A 88 -1.83 -15.17 -2.22
C ARG A 88 -2.90 -15.71 -3.16
N GLY A 89 -2.86 -15.24 -4.41
CA GLY A 89 -3.89 -15.56 -5.40
C GLY A 89 -3.98 -17.03 -5.78
N ASP A 90 -2.83 -17.71 -5.86
CA ASP A 90 -2.70 -19.13 -6.22
C ASP A 90 -3.45 -20.07 -5.26
N SER A 91 -3.40 -19.76 -3.97
CA SER A 91 -3.98 -20.56 -2.89
C SER A 91 -5.25 -19.93 -2.32
N ARG A 92 -5.64 -18.75 -2.83
CA ARG A 92 -6.73 -17.91 -2.31
C ARG A 92 -6.63 -17.63 -0.81
N LYS A 93 -5.43 -17.30 -0.34
CA LYS A 93 -5.15 -17.05 1.08
C LYS A 93 -4.83 -15.58 1.33
N ILE A 94 -5.36 -15.00 2.39
CA ILE A 94 -4.81 -13.77 2.98
C ILE A 94 -3.91 -14.20 4.13
N ILE A 95 -2.60 -14.06 3.91
CA ILE A 95 -1.58 -14.33 4.91
C ILE A 95 -1.45 -13.12 5.83
N ILE A 96 -1.54 -13.33 7.13
CA ILE A 96 -1.55 -12.28 8.16
C ILE A 96 -0.30 -12.43 9.02
N ASN A 97 0.52 -11.38 9.06
CA ASN A 97 1.71 -11.33 9.90
C ASN A 97 1.30 -10.94 11.33
N SER A 98 1.20 -11.92 12.23
CA SER A 98 0.69 -11.68 13.59
C SER A 98 1.63 -10.81 14.43
N SER A 99 2.93 -10.76 14.11
CA SER A 99 3.90 -9.88 14.79
C SER A 99 3.68 -8.39 14.49
N LYS A 100 3.08 -8.06 13.33
CA LYS A 100 2.86 -6.67 12.89
C LYS A 100 1.40 -6.25 12.94
N SER A 101 0.47 -7.20 12.79
CA SER A 101 -0.97 -6.99 12.91
C SER A 101 -1.44 -7.09 14.37
N ASN A 102 -0.68 -6.49 15.28
CA ASN A 102 -0.88 -6.59 16.73
C ASN A 102 -1.94 -5.63 17.30
N SER A 103 -2.54 -4.80 16.44
CA SER A 103 -3.59 -3.86 16.83
C SER A 103 -4.80 -3.97 15.91
N ILE A 104 -5.99 -3.78 16.48
CA ILE A 104 -7.26 -3.76 15.73
C ILE A 104 -7.19 -2.83 14.51
N PRO A 105 -6.70 -1.57 14.61
CA PRO A 105 -6.62 -0.67 13.46
C PRO A 105 -5.72 -1.18 12.33
N ILE A 106 -4.57 -1.76 12.66
CA ILE A 106 -3.64 -2.30 11.66
C ILE A 106 -4.26 -3.51 10.97
N PHE A 107 -4.82 -4.44 11.75
CA PHE A 107 -5.51 -5.61 11.22
C PHE A 107 -6.61 -5.23 10.24
N LEU A 108 -7.55 -4.37 10.65
CA LEU A 108 -8.71 -4.00 9.83
C LEU A 108 -8.28 -3.37 8.50
N ARG A 109 -7.32 -2.45 8.52
CA ARG A 109 -6.78 -1.83 7.30
C ARG A 109 -6.16 -2.86 6.36
N SER A 110 -5.29 -3.70 6.89
CA SER A 110 -4.53 -4.64 6.09
C SER A 110 -5.42 -5.73 5.50
N ILE A 111 -6.39 -6.26 6.25
CA ILE A 111 -7.33 -7.25 5.71
C ILE A 111 -8.21 -6.65 4.62
N LEU A 112 -8.76 -5.44 4.83
CA LEU A 112 -9.59 -4.79 3.80
C LEU A 112 -8.82 -4.49 2.52
N PHE A 113 -7.56 -4.07 2.65
CA PHE A 113 -6.69 -3.87 1.48
C PHE A 113 -6.48 -5.18 0.71
N GLU A 114 -6.13 -6.27 1.41
CA GLU A 114 -5.94 -7.56 0.75
C GLU A 114 -7.24 -8.16 0.18
N MET A 115 -8.40 -7.87 0.79
CA MET A 115 -9.70 -8.22 0.20
C MET A 115 -9.94 -7.48 -1.12
N HIS A 116 -9.55 -6.21 -1.22
CA HIS A 116 -9.59 -5.50 -2.49
C HIS A 116 -8.57 -6.04 -3.50
N ASN A 117 -7.36 -6.42 -3.07
CA ASN A 117 -6.40 -7.12 -3.94
C ASN A 117 -6.97 -8.44 -4.47
N ALA A 118 -7.65 -9.21 -3.62
CA ALA A 118 -8.36 -10.42 -4.03
C ALA A 118 -9.47 -10.11 -5.04
N SER A 119 -10.20 -9.00 -4.89
CA SER A 119 -11.25 -8.61 -5.85
C SER A 119 -10.70 -8.20 -7.21
N SER A 120 -9.45 -7.77 -7.26
CA SER A 120 -8.74 -7.38 -8.48
C SER A 120 -7.84 -8.50 -9.02
N HIS A 121 -8.00 -9.74 -8.53
CA HIS A 121 -7.11 -10.86 -8.86
C HIS A 121 -7.00 -11.13 -10.36
N ASP A 122 -8.12 -11.09 -11.09
CA ASP A 122 -8.14 -11.33 -12.54
C ASP A 122 -7.31 -10.28 -13.31
N GLN A 123 -7.28 -9.03 -12.83
CA GLN A 123 -6.46 -7.97 -13.43
C GLN A 123 -4.97 -8.28 -13.25
N PHE A 124 -4.57 -8.78 -12.08
CA PHE A 124 -3.19 -9.22 -11.84
C PHE A 124 -2.84 -10.44 -12.70
N ILE A 125 -3.73 -11.44 -12.83
CA ILE A 125 -3.52 -12.59 -13.73
C ILE A 125 -3.31 -12.13 -15.17
N GLN A 126 -4.12 -11.18 -15.63
CA GLN A 126 -4.01 -10.64 -16.98
C GLN A 126 -2.65 -9.96 -17.20
N LEU A 127 -2.19 -9.14 -16.27
CA LEU A 127 -0.88 -8.50 -16.35
C LEU A 127 0.26 -9.52 -16.33
N ASP A 128 0.18 -10.53 -15.47
CA ASP A 128 1.16 -11.61 -15.39
C ASP A 128 1.20 -12.41 -16.70
N SER A 129 0.04 -12.68 -17.30
CA SER A 129 -0.05 -13.32 -18.61
C SER A 129 0.63 -12.48 -19.68
N MET A 130 0.35 -11.17 -19.73
CA MET A 130 1.02 -10.27 -20.69
C MET A 130 2.53 -10.26 -20.48
N ALA A 131 3.01 -10.25 -19.23
CA ALA A 131 4.43 -10.27 -18.90
C ALA A 131 5.11 -11.57 -19.35
N ARG A 132 4.48 -12.73 -19.09
CA ARG A 132 4.99 -14.06 -19.53
C ARG A 132 5.11 -14.16 -21.05
N HIS A 133 4.21 -13.51 -21.79
CA HIS A 133 4.17 -13.55 -23.25
C HIS A 133 4.86 -12.35 -23.93
N ASN A 134 5.63 -11.54 -23.20
CA ASN A 134 6.30 -10.34 -23.74
C ASN A 134 5.34 -9.31 -24.40
N GLN A 135 4.09 -9.25 -23.96
CA GLN A 135 3.07 -8.34 -24.48
C GLN A 135 2.98 -7.00 -23.71
N ILE A 136 3.80 -6.86 -22.67
CA ILE A 136 3.94 -5.65 -21.87
C ILE A 136 5.41 -5.53 -21.46
N ASP A 137 5.99 -4.33 -21.54
CA ASP A 137 7.32 -4.09 -21.02
C ASP A 137 7.32 -3.90 -19.49
N LYS A 138 8.52 -3.97 -18.91
CA LYS A 138 8.72 -3.91 -17.46
C LYS A 138 8.18 -2.63 -16.81
N GLU A 139 8.37 -1.47 -17.44
CA GLU A 139 7.95 -0.19 -16.85
C GLU A 139 6.43 -0.10 -16.83
N ASN A 140 5.78 -0.46 -17.95
CA ASN A 140 4.34 -0.51 -18.03
C ASN A 140 3.71 -1.57 -17.12
N TYR A 141 4.35 -2.73 -16.94
CA TYR A 141 3.88 -3.75 -15.98
C TYR A 141 3.90 -3.19 -14.55
N VAL A 142 5.04 -2.64 -14.12
CA VAL A 142 5.18 -2.07 -12.78
C VAL A 142 4.16 -0.97 -12.54
N GLN A 143 4.03 -0.03 -13.46
CA GLN A 143 3.08 1.07 -13.33
C GLN A 143 1.63 0.55 -13.25
N ARG A 144 1.25 -0.46 -14.05
CA ARG A 144 -0.12 -1.01 -14.02
C ARG A 144 -0.43 -1.78 -12.74
N VAL A 145 0.53 -2.53 -12.19
CA VAL A 145 0.36 -3.18 -10.88
C VAL A 145 0.13 -2.11 -9.80
N GLU A 146 0.96 -1.07 -9.78
CA GLU A 146 0.81 0.05 -8.83
C GLU A 146 -0.51 0.81 -9.01
N GLN A 147 -1.03 0.94 -10.24
CA GLN A 147 -2.35 1.53 -10.50
C GLN A 147 -3.48 0.72 -9.86
N ILE A 148 -3.44 -0.61 -10.00
CA ILE A 148 -4.44 -1.50 -9.41
C ILE A 148 -4.37 -1.40 -7.88
N GLU A 149 -3.17 -1.48 -7.30
CA GLU A 149 -3.00 -1.37 -5.85
C GLU A 149 -3.39 0.01 -5.30
N HIS A 150 -3.10 1.08 -6.03
CA HIS A 150 -3.53 2.43 -5.66
C HIS A 150 -5.06 2.55 -5.63
N GLN A 151 -5.75 2.02 -6.66
CA GLN A 151 -7.21 1.98 -6.68
C GLN A 151 -7.78 1.13 -5.53
N ASN A 152 -7.15 -0.01 -5.23
CA ASN A 152 -7.55 -0.85 -4.09
C ASN A 152 -7.34 -0.12 -2.75
N ALA A 153 -6.25 0.63 -2.60
CA ALA A 153 -5.99 1.46 -1.43
C ALA A 153 -7.04 2.58 -1.27
N LEU A 154 -7.44 3.24 -2.36
CA LEU A 154 -8.50 4.26 -2.35
C LEU A 154 -9.88 3.69 -2.00
N LYS A 155 -10.23 2.52 -2.53
CA LYS A 155 -11.47 1.80 -2.15
C LYS A 155 -11.45 1.43 -0.67
N THR A 156 -10.32 0.91 -0.19
CA THR A 156 -10.09 0.56 1.23
C THR A 156 -10.26 1.78 2.13
N MET A 157 -9.62 2.91 1.78
CA MET A 157 -9.74 4.18 2.52
C MET A 157 -11.19 4.66 2.58
N THR A 158 -11.91 4.60 1.45
CA THR A 158 -13.33 4.99 1.39
C THR A 158 -14.19 4.14 2.34
N LEU A 159 -14.00 2.82 2.32
CA LEU A 159 -14.72 1.90 3.21
C LEU A 159 -14.39 2.16 4.68
N ILE A 160 -13.11 2.33 5.02
CA ILE A 160 -12.68 2.66 6.39
C ILE A 160 -13.32 3.96 6.87
N ASN A 161 -13.32 5.00 6.04
CA ASN A 161 -13.91 6.29 6.40
C ASN A 161 -15.40 6.16 6.66
N TRP A 162 -16.13 5.43 5.81
CA TRP A 162 -17.54 5.12 6.04
C TRP A 162 -17.75 4.35 7.34
N ALA A 163 -16.93 3.33 7.61
CA ALA A 163 -17.04 2.50 8.81
C ALA A 163 -16.74 3.29 10.09
N ILE A 164 -15.81 4.25 10.05
CA ILE A 164 -15.54 5.17 11.16
C ILE A 164 -16.71 6.12 11.38
N GLN A 165 -17.27 6.69 10.31
CA GLN A 165 -18.43 7.59 10.38
C GLN A 165 -19.66 6.90 10.97
N ASN A 166 -19.84 5.62 10.68
CA ASN A 166 -20.95 4.79 11.17
C ASN A 166 -20.59 3.99 12.44
N HIS A 167 -19.51 4.36 13.14
CA HIS A 167 -19.10 3.77 14.42
C HIS A 167 -18.79 2.27 14.42
N TYR A 168 -18.62 1.63 13.26
CA TYR A 168 -18.17 0.25 13.16
C TYR A 168 -16.69 0.12 13.51
N PHE A 169 -15.85 1.06 13.03
CA PHE A 169 -14.41 1.03 13.25
C PHE A 169 -13.93 2.15 14.17
N PRO A 170 -12.87 1.92 14.99
CA PRO A 170 -12.28 2.99 15.78
C PRO A 170 -11.64 4.03 14.86
N ARG A 171 -11.69 5.32 15.25
CA ARG A 171 -11.11 6.44 14.48
C ARG A 171 -9.62 6.23 14.14
N THR A 172 -8.88 5.51 14.99
CA THR A 172 -7.46 5.16 14.79
C THR A 172 -7.22 4.23 13.60
N THR A 173 -8.27 3.64 13.02
CA THR A 173 -8.22 2.85 11.77
C THR A 173 -8.04 3.73 10.54
N ARG A 174 -8.17 5.06 10.65
CA ARG A 174 -7.98 5.97 9.51
C ARG A 174 -6.67 5.64 8.79
N TRP A 175 -6.73 5.61 7.47
CA TRP A 175 -5.57 5.37 6.61
C TRP A 175 -5.39 6.55 5.67
N ASN A 176 -4.19 7.12 5.66
CA ASN A 176 -3.86 8.24 4.78
C ASN A 176 -3.17 7.67 3.54
N ILE A 177 -3.86 7.76 2.40
CA ILE A 177 -3.34 7.35 1.09
C ILE A 177 -3.13 8.62 0.26
N VAL A 178 -1.96 8.74 -0.36
CA VAL A 178 -1.71 9.78 -1.37
C VAL A 178 -2.69 9.57 -2.53
N ARG A 179 -3.63 10.51 -2.72
CA ARG A 179 -4.77 10.31 -3.61
C ARG A 179 -4.42 10.45 -5.08
N ASN A 180 -3.44 11.28 -5.39
CA ASN A 180 -2.93 11.41 -6.74
C ASN A 180 -2.05 10.18 -7.09
N PHE A 181 -2.36 9.50 -8.19
CA PHE A 181 -1.62 8.29 -8.59
C PHE A 181 -0.14 8.56 -8.88
N GLU A 182 0.20 9.66 -9.54
CA GLU A 182 1.59 9.98 -9.88
C GLU A 182 2.43 10.18 -8.61
N ASP A 183 1.90 10.91 -7.63
CA ASP A 183 2.58 11.09 -6.35
C ASP A 183 2.62 9.78 -5.53
N HIS A 184 1.56 8.95 -5.60
CA HIS A 184 1.59 7.61 -5.02
C HIS A 184 2.68 6.73 -5.65
N TYR A 185 2.78 6.71 -6.98
CA TYR A 185 3.78 5.92 -7.69
C TYR A 185 5.21 6.34 -7.29
N ARG A 186 5.44 7.65 -7.09
CA ARG A 186 6.71 8.16 -6.55
C ARG A 186 6.98 7.68 -5.13
N VAL A 187 5.97 7.63 -4.25
CA VAL A 187 6.10 7.02 -2.92
C VAL A 187 6.53 5.56 -3.04
N GLN A 188 5.94 4.80 -3.97
CA GLN A 188 6.25 3.38 -4.17
C GLN A 188 7.65 3.13 -4.73
N GLN A 189 8.14 4.03 -5.60
CA GLN A 189 9.53 4.00 -6.05
C GLN A 189 10.51 4.33 -4.92
N LEU A 190 10.24 5.37 -4.13
CA LEU A 190 11.10 5.81 -3.03
C LEU A 190 11.21 4.75 -1.92
N THR A 191 10.13 3.99 -1.70
CA THR A 191 10.07 2.91 -0.72
C THR A 191 10.67 1.60 -1.24
N GLY A 192 10.91 1.45 -2.54
CA GLY A 192 11.45 0.21 -3.10
C GLY A 192 10.39 -0.80 -3.54
N HIS A 193 9.10 -0.47 -3.42
CA HIS A 193 8.00 -1.35 -3.78
C HIS A 193 7.93 -1.59 -5.29
N ALA A 194 8.06 -0.52 -6.09
CA ALA A 194 8.11 -0.62 -7.55
C ALA A 194 9.26 -1.52 -8.04
N GLN A 195 10.42 -1.48 -7.36
CA GLN A 195 11.58 -2.35 -7.65
C GLN A 195 11.30 -3.81 -7.28
N PHE A 196 10.46 -4.07 -6.27
CA PHE A 196 10.02 -5.42 -5.95
C PHE A 196 9.13 -5.97 -7.06
N ILE A 197 8.13 -5.21 -7.52
CA ILE A 197 7.26 -5.60 -8.65
C ILE A 197 8.09 -5.85 -9.91
N ALA A 198 9.10 -5.01 -10.18
CA ALA A 198 10.02 -5.20 -11.30
C ALA A 198 10.76 -6.54 -11.25
N LYS A 199 11.12 -7.03 -10.05
CA LYS A 199 11.71 -8.36 -9.88
C LYS A 199 10.72 -9.48 -10.14
N VAL A 200 9.44 -9.29 -9.80
CA VAL A 200 8.36 -10.24 -10.14
C VAL A 200 8.23 -10.34 -11.66
N TYR A 201 8.24 -9.21 -12.38
CA TYR A 201 8.27 -9.23 -13.86
C TYR A 201 9.44 -10.05 -14.40
N ASP A 202 10.66 -9.88 -13.87
CA ASP A 202 11.85 -10.64 -14.30
C ASP A 202 11.75 -12.14 -14.04
N GLN A 203 10.94 -12.56 -13.06
CA GLN A 203 10.66 -13.96 -12.78
C GLN A 203 9.62 -14.53 -13.73
N LEU A 204 8.64 -13.73 -14.15
CA LEU A 204 7.58 -14.13 -15.08
C LEU A 204 8.08 -14.19 -16.52
N ASN A 205 8.94 -13.26 -16.92
CA ASN A 205 9.42 -13.13 -18.28
C ASN A 205 10.74 -13.91 -18.47
N HIS A 206 10.61 -15.19 -18.86
CA HIS A 206 11.75 -16.09 -19.03
C HIS A 206 12.58 -15.84 -20.30
N CYS A 207 12.03 -15.15 -21.30
CA CYS A 207 12.63 -15.00 -22.63
C CYS A 207 13.13 -13.57 -22.94
N GLY A 208 12.76 -12.59 -22.11
CA GLY A 208 13.12 -11.17 -22.31
C GLY A 208 14.51 -10.82 -21.79
N GLN A 209 15.16 -9.83 -22.43
CA GLN A 209 16.34 -9.19 -21.86
C GLN A 209 15.95 -8.52 -20.53
N ARG A 210 16.67 -8.84 -19.46
CA ARG A 210 16.46 -8.28 -18.10
C ARG A 210 17.01 -6.85 -18.00
N ALA A 211 16.47 -5.93 -18.78
CA ALA A 211 16.81 -4.51 -18.68
C ALA A 211 16.48 -4.00 -17.26
N PRO A 212 17.33 -3.18 -16.62
CA PRO A 212 17.06 -2.67 -15.29
C PRO A 212 15.80 -1.81 -15.28
N TYR A 213 14.97 -1.94 -14.23
CA TYR A 213 13.86 -1.02 -13.99
C TYR A 213 14.41 0.37 -13.67
N LYS A 214 13.98 1.37 -14.43
CA LYS A 214 14.47 2.75 -14.29
C LYS A 214 13.54 3.56 -13.40
N GLY A 215 12.23 3.38 -13.53
CA GLY A 215 11.24 4.24 -12.88
C GLY A 215 11.32 5.67 -13.40
N THR A 216 10.56 6.55 -12.76
CA THR A 216 10.53 8.00 -12.99
C THR A 216 11.48 8.75 -12.04
N ILE A 217 11.91 8.10 -10.96
CA ILE A 217 12.85 8.62 -9.96
C ILE A 217 14.12 7.77 -9.94
N GLN A 218 15.29 8.42 -9.99
CA GLN A 218 16.58 7.75 -9.82
C GLN A 218 16.89 7.49 -8.33
N VAL A 219 16.15 6.55 -7.73
CA VAL A 219 16.11 6.30 -6.28
C VAL A 219 17.48 5.99 -5.66
N HIS A 220 18.44 5.49 -6.44
CA HIS A 220 19.80 5.16 -5.98
C HIS A 220 20.67 6.40 -5.73
N LEU A 221 20.30 7.58 -6.26
CA LEU A 221 21.03 8.83 -6.07
C LEU A 221 20.70 9.53 -4.74
N PHE A 222 19.74 9.00 -3.97
CA PHE A 222 19.25 9.65 -2.76
C PHE A 222 19.65 8.88 -1.51
N SER A 223 20.14 9.61 -0.51
CA SER A 223 20.35 9.09 0.84
C SER A 223 19.01 8.71 1.50
N ARG A 224 19.08 7.91 2.57
CA ARG A 224 17.91 7.54 3.37
C ARG A 224 17.16 8.78 3.89
N THR A 225 17.88 9.79 4.36
CA THR A 225 17.30 11.05 4.86
C THR A 225 16.56 11.80 3.76
N GLN A 226 17.15 11.91 2.56
CA GLN A 226 16.51 12.55 1.42
C GLN A 226 15.23 11.82 0.99
N LYS A 227 15.25 10.48 0.94
CA LYS A 227 14.04 9.68 0.67
C LYS A 227 12.95 9.96 1.70
N GLN A 228 13.30 10.00 2.97
CA GLN A 228 12.34 10.30 4.03
C GLN A 228 11.75 11.71 3.90
N GLN A 229 12.57 12.72 3.57
CA GLN A 229 12.11 14.09 3.32
C GLN A 229 11.15 14.15 2.13
N MET A 230 11.44 13.45 1.04
CA MET A 230 10.56 13.36 -0.13
C MET A 230 9.24 12.65 0.17
N LEU A 231 9.28 11.55 0.92
CA LEU A 231 8.07 10.84 1.36
C LEU A 231 7.19 11.74 2.23
N THR A 232 7.80 12.46 3.18
CA THR A 232 7.08 13.44 3.99
C THR A 232 6.47 14.53 3.11
N PHE A 233 7.23 15.10 2.18
CA PHE A 233 6.73 16.12 1.25
C PHE A 233 5.52 15.65 0.43
N LEU A 234 5.59 14.45 -0.16
CA LEU A 234 4.48 13.86 -0.93
C LEU A 234 3.22 13.70 -0.07
N SER A 235 3.38 13.28 1.18
CA SER A 235 2.26 13.19 2.12
C SER A 235 1.67 14.57 2.47
N LEU A 236 2.50 15.59 2.63
CA LEU A 236 2.05 16.95 2.94
C LEU A 236 1.38 17.62 1.74
N LYS A 237 1.85 17.33 0.53
CA LYS A 237 1.22 17.77 -0.72
C LYS A 237 -0.22 17.25 -0.83
N ASP A 238 -0.42 15.94 -0.61
CA ASP A 238 -1.77 15.37 -0.59
C ASP A 238 -2.67 16.02 0.48
N GLN A 239 -2.13 16.29 1.67
CA GLN A 239 -2.87 16.99 2.73
C GLN A 239 -3.25 18.43 2.36
N LEU A 240 -2.37 19.17 1.68
CA LEU A 240 -2.68 20.53 1.23
C LEU A 240 -3.78 20.56 0.18
N GLU A 241 -3.78 19.61 -0.74
CA GLU A 241 -4.78 19.50 -1.80
C GLU A 241 -6.12 19.02 -1.23
N ASN A 242 -6.10 17.94 -0.44
CA ASN A 242 -7.28 17.14 -0.13
C ASN A 242 -7.67 17.10 1.37
N GLY A 243 -6.87 17.70 2.26
CA GLY A 243 -7.12 17.69 3.70
C GLY A 243 -8.21 18.66 4.15
N SER A 244 -8.64 18.49 5.40
CA SER A 244 -9.45 19.48 6.12
C SER A 244 -8.69 20.80 6.33
N ALA A 245 -9.39 21.89 6.66
CA ALA A 245 -8.75 23.18 6.93
C ALA A 245 -7.62 23.09 7.99
N HIS A 246 -7.83 22.28 9.03
CA HIS A 246 -6.83 22.03 10.05
C HIS A 246 -5.61 21.27 9.50
N GLU A 247 -5.82 20.19 8.73
CA GLU A 247 -4.75 19.42 8.11
C GLU A 247 -3.94 20.27 7.11
N LYS A 248 -4.62 21.10 6.31
CA LYS A 248 -3.97 22.05 5.40
C LYS A 248 -3.10 23.06 6.15
N SER A 249 -3.60 23.60 7.26
CA SER A 249 -2.83 24.53 8.11
C SER A 249 -1.57 23.87 8.68
N LEU A 250 -1.71 22.66 9.24
CA LEU A 250 -0.57 21.91 9.79
C LEU A 250 0.43 21.51 8.70
N ALA A 251 -0.06 21.12 7.52
CA ALA A 251 0.80 20.75 6.41
C ALA A 251 1.61 21.95 5.90
N LYS A 252 0.99 23.14 5.83
CA LYS A 252 1.66 24.39 5.47
C LYS A 252 2.77 24.72 6.47
N GLU A 253 2.49 24.68 7.77
CA GLU A 253 3.50 24.94 8.81
C GLU A 253 4.67 23.95 8.72
N THR A 254 4.36 22.66 8.52
CA THR A 254 5.38 21.61 8.41
C THR A 254 6.27 21.81 7.18
N LEU A 255 5.68 22.17 6.03
CA LEU A 255 6.43 22.44 4.81
C LEU A 255 7.37 23.65 4.95
N LEU A 256 6.94 24.70 5.65
CA LEU A 256 7.80 25.86 5.92
C LEU A 256 9.00 25.48 6.77
N SER A 257 8.82 24.60 7.75
CA SER A 257 9.92 24.07 8.55
C SER A 257 10.86 23.19 7.70
N LEU A 258 10.32 22.35 6.81
CA LEU A 258 11.13 21.50 5.93
C LEU A 258 11.94 22.34 4.93
N GLY A 259 11.31 23.30 4.24
CA GLY A 259 11.95 24.16 3.23
C GLY A 259 13.14 24.95 3.76
N ARG A 260 13.15 25.32 5.06
CA ARG A 260 14.29 25.98 5.71
C ARG A 260 15.50 25.08 5.92
N THR A 261 15.31 23.76 5.92
CA THR A 261 16.33 22.75 6.25
C THR A 261 16.74 21.89 5.07
N SER A 262 16.00 21.98 3.97
CA SER A 262 16.11 21.03 2.87
C SER A 262 16.62 21.71 1.61
N ASP A 263 17.48 21.02 0.87
CA ASP A 263 17.99 21.51 -0.41
C ASP A 263 16.84 21.62 -1.43
N ALA A 264 16.46 22.85 -1.75
CA ALA A 264 15.40 23.18 -2.72
C ALA A 264 15.61 22.49 -4.09
N SER A 265 16.86 22.21 -4.46
CA SER A 265 17.19 21.54 -5.72
C SER A 265 16.68 20.09 -5.76
N LEU A 266 16.66 19.42 -4.60
CA LEU A 266 16.19 18.03 -4.45
C LEU A 266 14.72 17.90 -4.87
N PHE A 267 13.87 18.81 -4.39
CA PHE A 267 12.43 18.77 -4.69
C PHE A 267 12.13 19.15 -6.13
N ARG A 268 12.84 20.15 -6.68
CA ARG A 268 12.66 20.54 -8.09
C ARG A 268 13.05 19.41 -9.05
N HIS A 269 14.14 18.69 -8.75
CA HIS A 269 14.61 17.60 -9.59
C HIS A 269 13.63 16.42 -9.64
N VAL A 270 13.04 16.08 -8.49
CA VAL A 270 12.18 14.89 -8.36
C VAL A 270 10.75 15.16 -8.78
N PHE A 271 10.19 16.33 -8.46
CA PHE A 271 8.76 16.55 -8.64
C PHE A 271 8.41 17.26 -9.94
N ARG A 272 9.35 17.98 -10.58
CA ARG A 272 9.15 18.86 -11.76
C ARG A 272 7.95 19.83 -11.66
N ASP A 273 7.28 19.87 -10.51
CA ASP A 273 6.12 20.66 -10.18
C ASP A 273 6.61 21.97 -9.57
N THR A 274 7.23 22.77 -10.43
CA THR A 274 7.72 24.11 -10.07
C THR A 274 6.58 24.99 -9.61
N LYS A 275 5.35 24.77 -10.10
CA LYS A 275 4.18 25.53 -9.70
C LYS A 275 3.86 25.31 -8.21
N PHE A 276 3.68 24.06 -7.77
CA PHE A 276 3.41 23.80 -6.35
C PHE A 276 4.54 24.32 -5.44
N TYR A 277 5.80 24.10 -5.82
CA TYR A 277 6.94 24.60 -5.06
C TYR A 277 6.97 26.13 -4.99
N ASN A 278 6.76 26.82 -6.12
CA ASN A 278 6.78 28.28 -6.16
C ASN A 278 5.59 28.88 -5.40
N ASP A 279 4.39 28.34 -5.59
CA ASP A 279 3.15 28.83 -5.00
C ASP A 279 3.16 28.69 -3.46
N PHE A 280 3.79 27.64 -2.92
CA PHE A 280 3.73 27.34 -1.48
C PHE A 280 5.03 27.57 -0.71
N ILE A 281 6.20 27.46 -1.34
CA ILE A 281 7.51 27.57 -0.65
C ILE A 281 8.20 28.90 -0.91
N LEU A 282 8.08 29.48 -2.11
CA LEU A 282 8.75 30.76 -2.43
C LEU A 282 7.92 32.00 -2.08
N ASN A 283 6.59 31.88 -2.02
CA ASN A 283 5.67 32.99 -1.72
C ASN A 283 5.32 33.11 -0.22
N VAL A 284 6.11 32.52 0.67
CA VAL A 284 5.96 32.61 2.14
C VAL A 284 7.29 33.00 2.77
#